data_AF-A0A815L1V3-F1
#
_entry.id   AF-A0A815L1V3-F1
#
_cell.length_a   1.000
_cell.length_b   1.000
_cell.length_c   1.000
_cell.angle_alpha   90.00
_cell.angle_beta   90.00
_cell.angle_gamma   90.00
#
_symmetry.space_group_name_H-M   'P 1'
#
loop_
_entity.id
_entity.type
_entity.pdbx_description
1 polymer ?
#
loop_
_entity_poly.entity_id
_entity_poly.type
_entity_poly.pdbx_seq_one_letter_code
_entity_poly.pdbx_strand_id
1 'polypeptide(L)'
;MLNVKLQGYENKIEDQEYLYQQEVPSVLQQIENTNSSLPTFQRNLTICHIKAKRQSIQATKCRLKKYNQILRVTDKAGIFHFGDTKDCKRKAGAYRQKAGAYVELETNPLRSVFDKVELAYLYFVPKPHKEETPLRPIVLSMSKPTTSISKFLDRLLRPLFDKHVRSTTIIDGVDLIRRLETYAANGYLKPTTHLCTFDITDLYTILPQEESLNILTQILMKHGYRKVRGVPTDAIRKLARLVSTENVFIYEKKFYR
;
A
#
# COMPACT_ATOMS: atom_id res chain seq x y z
N MET A 1 36.52 -1.25 6.18
CA MET A 1 35.47 -2.20 6.62
C MET A 1 34.04 -1.86 6.13
N LEU A 2 33.81 -0.78 5.37
CA LEU A 2 32.48 -0.41 4.83
C LEU A 2 32.05 -1.15 3.54
N ASN A 3 32.99 -1.74 2.79
CA ASN A 3 32.70 -2.28 1.45
C ASN A 3 32.01 -3.66 1.42
N VAL A 4 31.92 -4.39 2.53
CA VAL A 4 31.37 -5.76 2.54
C VAL A 4 29.86 -5.79 2.84
N LYS A 5 29.29 -4.73 3.44
CA LYS A 5 27.86 -4.68 3.80
C LYS A 5 26.94 -4.15 2.69
N LEU A 6 27.49 -3.49 1.67
CA LEU A 6 26.71 -3.07 0.47
C LEU A 6 26.46 -4.26 -0.48
N GLN A 7 27.38 -5.23 -0.56
CA GLN A 7 27.20 -6.46 -1.34
C GLN A 7 25.98 -7.31 -0.91
N GLY A 8 25.56 -7.22 0.36
CA GLY A 8 24.34 -7.88 0.86
C GLY A 8 23.03 -7.23 0.40
N TYR A 9 23.08 -5.97 -0.04
CA TYR A 9 21.95 -5.22 -0.61
C TYR A 9 22.00 -5.14 -2.14
N GLU A 10 23.19 -5.29 -2.74
CA GLU A 10 23.41 -5.23 -4.19
C GLU A 10 22.68 -6.33 -4.97
N ASN A 11 22.40 -7.47 -4.34
CA ASN A 11 21.75 -8.63 -4.97
C ASN A 11 20.24 -8.77 -4.69
N LYS A 12 19.58 -7.77 -4.07
CA LYS A 12 18.17 -7.87 -3.63
C LYS A 12 17.21 -6.82 -4.20
N ILE A 13 17.66 -5.97 -5.11
CA ILE A 13 16.86 -4.83 -5.60
C ILE A 13 16.94 -4.74 -7.13
N GLU A 14 16.35 -5.73 -7.80
CA GLU A 14 15.72 -5.54 -9.10
C GLU A 14 14.21 -5.75 -8.94
N ASP A 15 13.44 -4.94 -9.66
CA ASP A 15 12.00 -4.74 -9.52
C ASP A 15 11.19 -6.01 -9.18
N GLN A 16 10.33 -5.89 -8.16
CA GLN A 16 9.46 -6.95 -7.62
C GLN A 16 10.16 -8.18 -6.98
N GLU A 17 11.50 -8.31 -7.02
CA GLU A 17 12.17 -9.43 -6.35
C GLU A 17 12.04 -9.39 -4.83
N TYR A 18 12.09 -8.21 -4.20
CA TYR A 18 11.97 -8.10 -2.75
C TYR A 18 10.60 -8.59 -2.22
N LEU A 19 9.52 -8.30 -2.96
CA LEU A 19 8.16 -8.73 -2.62
C LEU A 19 8.00 -10.26 -2.64
N TYR A 20 8.50 -10.92 -3.69
CA TYR A 20 8.42 -12.38 -3.78
C TYR A 20 9.48 -13.08 -2.90
N GLN A 21 10.65 -12.47 -2.68
CA GLN A 21 11.72 -13.09 -1.89
C GLN A 21 11.50 -12.98 -0.37
N GLN A 22 10.61 -12.11 0.12
CA GLN A 22 10.24 -12.08 1.54
C GLN A 22 9.06 -13.01 1.89
N GLU A 23 8.11 -13.18 0.97
CA GLU A 23 7.01 -14.14 1.17
C GLU A 23 7.48 -15.58 1.02
N VAL A 24 8.39 -15.90 0.09
CA VAL A 24 8.73 -17.29 -0.25
C VAL A 24 9.49 -18.06 0.85
N PRO A 25 10.46 -17.51 1.59
CA PRO A 25 11.09 -18.24 2.70
C PRO A 25 10.11 -18.49 3.85
N SER A 26 9.26 -17.51 4.17
CA SER A 26 8.27 -17.65 5.25
C SER A 26 7.12 -18.57 4.85
N VAL A 27 6.66 -18.55 3.60
CA VAL A 27 5.64 -19.44 3.06
C VAL A 27 6.19 -20.84 2.85
N LEU A 28 7.44 -21.03 2.42
CA LEU A 28 8.06 -22.37 2.36
C LEU A 28 8.28 -22.95 3.76
N GLN A 29 8.75 -22.15 4.73
CA GLN A 29 8.81 -22.59 6.13
C GLN A 29 7.42 -22.83 6.71
N GLN A 30 6.42 -22.00 6.39
CA GLN A 30 5.04 -22.20 6.84
C GLN A 30 4.42 -23.43 6.18
N ILE A 31 4.67 -23.69 4.89
CA ILE A 31 4.25 -24.90 4.15
C ILE A 31 5.00 -26.12 4.69
N GLU A 32 6.29 -26.02 5.02
CA GLU A 32 7.05 -27.09 5.69
C GLU A 32 6.52 -27.36 7.11
N ASN A 33 6.06 -26.33 7.82
CA ASN A 33 5.50 -26.45 9.16
C ASN A 33 4.04 -26.95 9.14
N THR A 34 3.21 -26.54 8.16
CA THR A 34 1.81 -26.99 7.98
C THR A 34 1.70 -28.35 7.31
N ASN A 35 2.67 -28.76 6.48
CA ASN A 35 2.71 -30.09 5.85
C ASN A 35 3.37 -31.16 6.74
N SER A 36 3.55 -30.91 8.04
CA SER A 36 4.04 -31.92 8.99
C SER A 36 3.03 -33.06 9.21
N SER A 37 1.76 -32.82 8.87
CA SER A 37 0.65 -33.78 8.98
C SER A 37 0.37 -34.60 7.70
N LEU A 38 1.05 -34.31 6.58
CA LEU A 38 0.88 -35.02 5.30
C LEU A 38 1.87 -36.20 5.18
N PRO A 39 1.47 -37.33 4.57
CA PRO A 39 2.37 -38.43 4.25
C PRO A 39 3.60 -37.96 3.45
N THR A 40 4.78 -38.46 3.80
CA THR A 40 6.10 -38.05 3.26
C THR A 40 6.14 -37.95 1.73
N PHE A 41 5.45 -38.87 1.03
CA PHE A 41 5.34 -38.89 -0.42
C PHE A 41 4.61 -37.65 -0.99
N GLN A 42 3.46 -37.28 -0.43
CA GLN A 42 2.67 -36.12 -0.87
C GLN A 42 3.41 -34.80 -0.59
N ARG A 43 4.17 -34.73 0.51
CA ARG A 43 5.04 -33.59 0.84
C ARG A 43 6.16 -33.43 -0.18
N ASN A 44 6.85 -34.52 -0.55
CA ASN A 44 7.92 -34.50 -1.55
C ASN A 44 7.42 -34.09 -2.95
N LEU A 45 6.28 -34.61 -3.37
CA LEU A 45 5.61 -34.18 -4.62
C LEU A 45 5.28 -32.69 -4.62
N THR A 46 4.74 -32.16 -3.51
CA THR A 46 4.41 -30.74 -3.37
C THR A 46 5.66 -29.86 -3.46
N ILE A 47 6.74 -30.24 -2.77
CA ILE A 47 8.03 -29.54 -2.82
C ILE A 47 8.59 -29.54 -4.26
N CYS A 48 8.54 -30.68 -4.96
CA CYS A 48 8.98 -30.78 -6.35
C CYS A 48 8.18 -29.85 -7.28
N HIS A 49 6.85 -29.82 -7.14
CA HIS A 49 6.00 -28.91 -7.92
C HIS A 49 6.32 -27.43 -7.65
N ILE A 50 6.57 -27.05 -6.38
CA ILE A 50 6.95 -25.68 -6.03
C ILE A 50 8.31 -25.33 -6.65
N LYS A 51 9.30 -26.23 -6.58
CA LYS A 51 10.61 -26.05 -7.20
C LYS A 51 10.50 -25.89 -8.73
N ALA A 52 9.72 -26.72 -9.39
CA ALA A 52 9.49 -26.66 -10.84
C ALA A 52 8.82 -25.33 -11.24
N LYS A 53 7.78 -24.89 -10.52
CA LYS A 53 7.14 -23.58 -10.72
C LYS A 53 8.15 -22.44 -10.57
N ARG A 54 9.00 -22.48 -9.53
CA ARG A 54 10.03 -21.46 -9.30
C ARG A 54 11.04 -21.38 -10.45
N GLN A 55 11.50 -22.52 -10.95
CA GLN A 55 12.40 -22.58 -12.10
C GLN A 55 11.76 -21.98 -13.36
N SER A 56 10.49 -22.31 -13.63
CA SER A 56 9.73 -21.74 -14.76
C SER A 56 9.57 -20.22 -14.65
N ILE A 57 9.25 -19.71 -13.46
CA ILE A 57 9.17 -18.27 -13.18
C ILE A 57 10.53 -17.61 -13.44
N GLN A 58 11.62 -18.20 -12.95
CA GLN A 58 12.96 -17.64 -13.12
C GLN A 58 13.40 -17.63 -14.59
N ALA A 59 13.12 -18.70 -15.34
CA ALA A 59 13.39 -18.77 -16.77
C ALA A 59 12.61 -17.70 -17.55
N THR A 60 11.33 -17.52 -17.24
CA THR A 60 10.48 -16.48 -17.83
C THR A 60 11.03 -15.09 -17.53
N LYS A 61 11.45 -14.82 -16.30
CA LYS A 61 12.08 -13.55 -15.91
C LYS A 61 13.35 -13.27 -16.70
N CYS A 62 14.25 -14.24 -16.82
CA CYS A 62 15.48 -14.09 -17.61
C CYS A 62 15.17 -13.76 -19.07
N ARG A 63 14.15 -14.38 -19.67
CA ARG A 63 13.69 -14.08 -21.03
C ARG A 63 13.15 -12.65 -21.15
N LEU A 64 12.29 -12.23 -20.23
CA LEU A 64 11.75 -10.87 -20.21
C LEU A 64 12.87 -9.82 -20.12
N LYS A 65 13.84 -10.02 -19.21
CA LYS A 65 15.01 -9.14 -19.06
C LYS A 65 15.85 -9.08 -20.34
N LYS A 66 16.08 -10.22 -21.00
CA LYS A 66 16.82 -10.29 -22.28
C LYS A 66 16.21 -9.40 -23.36
N TYR A 67 14.88 -9.27 -23.39
CA TYR A 67 14.17 -8.48 -24.40
C TYR A 67 13.74 -7.09 -23.91
N ASN A 68 14.25 -6.62 -22.75
CA ASN A 68 13.80 -5.38 -22.09
C ASN A 68 12.28 -5.31 -21.85
N GLN A 69 11.62 -6.46 -21.77
CA GLN A 69 10.18 -6.55 -21.56
C GLN A 69 9.87 -6.72 -20.08
N ILE A 70 8.67 -6.33 -19.69
CA ILE A 70 8.17 -6.47 -18.34
C ILE A 70 6.73 -6.98 -18.35
N LEU A 71 6.44 -7.90 -17.43
CA LEU A 71 5.09 -8.37 -17.15
C LEU A 71 4.72 -7.90 -15.73
N ARG A 72 3.68 -7.08 -15.59
CA ARG A 72 3.22 -6.55 -14.30
C ARG A 72 1.76 -6.86 -14.07
N VAL A 73 1.41 -7.11 -12.81
CA VAL A 73 0.01 -7.02 -12.36
C VAL A 73 -0.44 -5.57 -12.50
N THR A 74 -1.69 -5.37 -12.91
CA THR A 74 -2.29 -4.04 -13.10
C THR A 74 -3.13 -3.65 -11.89
N ASP A 75 -3.76 -2.47 -11.93
CA ASP A 75 -4.71 -2.06 -10.90
C ASP A 75 -6.09 -2.74 -11.03
N LYS A 76 -6.25 -3.66 -11.98
CA LYS A 76 -7.44 -4.48 -12.16
C LYS A 76 -7.13 -5.96 -11.89
N ALA A 77 -7.96 -6.60 -11.07
CA ALA A 77 -7.83 -8.01 -10.76
C ALA A 77 -7.87 -8.87 -12.03
N GLY A 78 -6.95 -9.85 -12.12
CA GLY A 78 -6.86 -10.77 -13.25
C GLY A 78 -6.27 -10.18 -14.54
N ILE A 79 -5.87 -8.89 -14.55
CA ILE A 79 -5.29 -8.26 -15.74
C ILE A 79 -3.79 -8.04 -15.54
N PHE A 80 -3.01 -8.53 -16.51
CA PHE A 80 -1.56 -8.32 -16.60
C PHE A 80 -1.24 -7.34 -17.71
N HIS A 81 -0.21 -6.54 -17.50
CA HIS A 81 0.37 -5.64 -18.48
C HIS A 81 1.71 -6.19 -18.93
N PHE A 82 1.85 -6.37 -20.24
CA PHE A 82 3.10 -6.70 -20.90
C PHE A 82 3.57 -5.46 -21.67
N GLY A 83 4.80 -5.01 -21.41
CA GLY A 83 5.31 -3.77 -21.99
C GLY A 83 6.82 -3.66 -21.96
N ASP A 84 7.34 -2.51 -22.38
CA ASP A 84 8.77 -2.21 -22.39
C ASP A 84 9.23 -1.62 -21.05
N THR A 85 10.41 -2.03 -20.61
CA THR A 85 10.99 -1.62 -19.33
C THR A 85 11.43 -0.16 -19.36
N LYS A 86 11.95 0.33 -20.50
CA LYS A 86 12.36 1.73 -20.67
C LYS A 86 11.14 2.64 -20.68
N ASP A 87 10.06 2.23 -21.33
CA ASP A 87 8.79 2.97 -21.30
C ASP A 87 8.26 3.11 -19.87
N CYS A 88 8.26 2.03 -19.09
CA CYS A 88 7.86 2.06 -17.69
C CYS A 88 8.72 3.01 -16.85
N LYS A 89 10.06 2.97 -17.01
CA LYS A 89 10.98 3.87 -16.30
C LYS A 89 10.77 5.33 -16.69
N ARG A 90 10.61 5.60 -17.98
CA ARG A 90 10.31 6.94 -18.52
C ARG A 90 9.02 7.49 -17.93
N LYS A 91 7.94 6.70 -17.95
CA LYS A 91 6.63 7.08 -17.37
C LYS A 91 6.71 7.31 -15.86
N ALA A 92 7.48 6.49 -15.14
CA ALA A 92 7.69 6.65 -13.70
C ALA A 92 8.45 7.95 -13.39
N GLY A 93 9.51 8.26 -14.14
CA GLY A 93 10.25 9.52 -14.02
C GLY A 93 9.37 10.74 -14.32
N ALA A 94 8.62 10.70 -15.41
CA ALA A 94 7.68 11.77 -15.79
C ALA A 94 6.60 11.99 -14.72
N TYR A 95 6.05 10.91 -14.16
CA TYR A 95 5.08 11.01 -13.06
C TYR A 95 5.69 11.70 -11.84
N ARG A 96 6.89 11.30 -11.43
CA ARG A 96 7.56 11.87 -10.25
C ARG A 96 7.85 13.36 -10.41
N GLN A 97 8.33 13.77 -11.60
CA GLN A 97 8.57 15.17 -11.91
C GLN A 97 7.27 15.98 -11.91
N LYS A 98 6.21 15.45 -12.53
CA LYS A 98 4.89 16.10 -12.56
C LYS A 98 4.29 16.25 -11.16
N ALA A 99 4.43 15.23 -10.31
CA ALA A 99 3.84 15.22 -8.97
C ALA A 99 4.52 16.23 -8.02
N GLY A 100 5.81 16.50 -8.20
CA GLY A 100 6.57 17.43 -7.34
C GLY A 100 6.61 17.05 -5.84
N ALA A 101 6.16 15.85 -5.49
CA ALA A 101 5.88 15.44 -4.12
C ALA A 101 6.99 14.59 -3.48
N TYR A 102 8.08 14.32 -4.20
CA TYR A 102 9.13 13.38 -3.79
C TYR A 102 10.41 14.13 -3.44
N VAL A 103 10.79 14.16 -2.16
CA VAL A 103 12.04 14.76 -1.70
C VAL A 103 13.08 13.68 -1.51
N GLU A 104 14.16 13.72 -2.29
CA GLU A 104 15.30 12.79 -2.12
C GLU A 104 16.03 13.08 -0.81
N LEU A 105 16.40 12.02 -0.09
CA LEU A 105 17.14 12.09 1.17
C LEU A 105 18.52 11.45 1.01
N GLU A 106 19.55 12.04 1.60
CA GLU A 106 20.91 11.50 1.57
C GLU A 106 21.04 10.18 2.32
N THR A 107 20.32 10.04 3.44
CA THR A 107 20.37 8.86 4.31
C THR A 107 18.98 8.49 4.82
N ASN A 108 18.83 7.28 5.35
CA ASN A 108 17.60 6.84 6.01
C ASN A 108 17.40 7.60 7.34
N PRO A 109 16.42 8.52 7.44
CA PRO A 109 16.20 9.31 8.65
C PRO A 109 15.67 8.47 9.82
N LEU A 110 15.15 7.27 9.56
CA LEU A 110 14.63 6.35 10.59
C LEU A 110 15.69 5.39 11.12
N ARG A 111 16.92 5.43 10.59
CA ARG A 111 17.99 4.51 10.96
C ARG A 111 18.43 4.64 12.42
N SER A 112 18.41 5.86 12.96
CA SER A 112 18.76 6.12 14.37
C SER A 112 17.66 5.73 15.34
N VAL A 113 16.41 5.64 14.87
CA VAL A 113 15.24 5.34 15.70
C VAL A 113 14.95 3.84 15.74
N PHE A 114 15.28 3.13 14.65
CA PHE A 114 14.99 1.71 14.55
C PHE A 114 16.15 0.93 13.92
N ASP A 115 16.83 0.11 14.73
CA ASP A 115 17.97 -0.71 14.30
C ASP A 115 17.61 -1.80 13.26
N LYS A 116 16.31 -2.15 13.14
CA LYS A 116 15.78 -3.21 12.26
C LYS A 116 14.46 -2.80 11.60
N VAL A 117 14.42 -1.67 10.90
CA VAL A 117 13.22 -1.28 10.13
C VAL A 117 13.47 -1.33 8.64
N GLU A 118 12.61 -2.08 7.97
CA GLU A 118 12.51 -2.08 6.53
C GLU A 118 11.64 -0.91 6.08
N LEU A 119 12.19 -0.07 5.22
CA LEU A 119 11.48 1.08 4.66
C LEU A 119 10.46 0.65 3.60
N ALA A 120 9.59 1.57 3.19
CA ALA A 120 8.73 1.28 2.04
C ALA A 120 9.51 1.07 0.78
N TYR A 121 8.88 0.39 -0.15
CA TYR A 121 9.29 0.43 -1.53
C TYR A 121 8.21 1.11 -2.37
N LEU A 122 8.58 2.15 -3.09
CA LEU A 122 7.73 2.75 -4.11
C LEU A 122 7.87 1.94 -5.39
N TYR A 123 6.76 1.53 -5.98
CA TYR A 123 6.72 0.93 -7.31
C TYR A 123 5.53 1.47 -8.09
N PHE A 124 5.51 1.18 -9.39
CA PHE A 124 4.52 1.71 -10.31
C PHE A 124 3.70 0.60 -10.95
N VAL A 125 2.38 0.76 -10.96
CA VAL A 125 1.42 -0.19 -11.51
C VAL A 125 0.70 0.43 -12.72
N PRO A 126 0.63 -0.26 -13.87
CA PRO A 126 -0.04 0.26 -15.06
C PRO A 126 -1.57 0.28 -14.89
N LYS A 127 -2.20 1.31 -15.46
CA LYS A 127 -3.65 1.45 -15.59
C LYS A 127 -4.08 1.16 -17.04
N PRO A 128 -4.26 -0.11 -17.45
CA PRO A 128 -4.49 -0.48 -18.85
C PRO A 128 -5.82 0.00 -19.42
N HIS A 129 -6.72 0.49 -18.57
CA HIS A 129 -8.04 0.98 -18.93
C HIS A 129 -8.07 2.49 -19.20
N LYS A 130 -6.92 3.17 -19.19
CA LYS A 130 -6.77 4.58 -19.54
C LYS A 130 -5.86 4.70 -20.75
N GLU A 131 -6.13 5.69 -21.59
CA GLU A 131 -5.30 6.04 -22.74
C GLU A 131 -3.84 6.25 -22.32
N GLU A 132 -2.88 5.86 -23.17
CA GLU A 132 -1.44 5.84 -22.88
C GLU A 132 -0.98 4.91 -21.74
N THR A 133 -1.90 4.18 -21.10
CA THR A 133 -1.61 3.27 -19.96
C THR A 133 -0.72 3.95 -18.91
N PRO A 134 -1.21 5.00 -18.23
CA PRO A 134 -0.44 5.73 -17.23
C PRO A 134 -0.13 4.83 -16.04
N LEU A 135 0.90 5.22 -15.28
CA LEU A 135 1.32 4.50 -14.09
C LEU A 135 0.66 5.08 -12.83
N ARG A 136 0.29 4.22 -11.89
CA ARG A 136 -0.09 4.55 -10.51
C ARG A 136 1.10 4.29 -9.59
N PRO A 137 1.56 5.26 -8.79
CA PRO A 137 2.51 4.97 -7.73
C PRO A 137 1.83 4.15 -6.63
N ILE A 138 2.51 3.12 -6.15
CA ILE A 138 2.09 2.31 -5.00
C ILE A 138 3.26 2.25 -4.02
N VAL A 139 3.01 2.65 -2.78
CA VAL A 139 3.97 2.54 -1.69
C VAL A 139 3.70 1.25 -0.94
N LEU A 140 4.59 0.26 -1.10
CA LEU A 140 4.47 -1.00 -0.39
C LEU A 140 4.88 -0.83 1.08
N SER A 141 3.95 -1.12 1.99
CA SER A 141 4.15 -0.97 3.43
C SER A 141 3.91 -2.21 4.27
N MET A 142 4.70 -3.25 4.01
CA MET A 142 4.73 -4.45 4.85
C MET A 142 5.63 -4.22 6.08
N SER A 143 5.13 -4.54 7.28
CA SER A 143 5.83 -4.54 8.58
C SER A 143 6.67 -3.30 8.95
N LYS A 144 6.03 -2.13 9.10
CA LYS A 144 6.74 -0.88 9.43
C LYS A 144 6.28 -0.22 10.74
N PRO A 145 7.10 0.66 11.33
CA PRO A 145 6.74 1.41 12.53
C PRO A 145 5.44 2.20 12.36
N THR A 146 5.29 2.88 11.23
CA THR A 146 4.09 3.67 10.94
C THR A 146 2.86 2.77 10.76
N THR A 147 2.99 1.60 10.14
CA THR A 147 1.87 0.64 10.00
C THR A 147 1.29 0.21 11.35
N SER A 148 2.15 -0.07 12.34
CA SER A 148 1.70 -0.45 13.69
C SER A 148 0.97 0.70 14.39
N ILE A 149 1.47 1.92 14.23
CA ILE A 149 0.83 3.13 14.76
C ILE A 149 -0.50 3.39 14.05
N SER A 150 -0.57 3.25 12.72
CA SER A 150 -1.82 3.36 11.96
C SER A 150 -2.86 2.36 12.43
N LYS A 151 -2.48 1.09 12.64
CA LYS A 151 -3.38 0.04 13.17
C LYS A 151 -3.81 0.33 14.60
N PHE A 152 -2.95 0.94 15.41
CA PHE A 152 -3.31 1.37 16.75
C PHE A 152 -4.33 2.52 16.71
N LEU A 153 -4.07 3.56 15.91
CA LEU A 153 -4.97 4.69 15.72
C LEU A 153 -6.31 4.27 15.14
N ASP A 154 -6.34 3.39 14.13
CA ASP A 154 -7.57 2.86 13.56
C ASP A 154 -8.41 2.14 14.63
N ARG A 155 -7.82 1.20 15.39
CA ARG A 155 -8.53 0.51 16.48
C ARG A 155 -9.01 1.46 17.59
N LEU A 156 -8.31 2.56 17.80
CA LEU A 156 -8.64 3.57 18.80
C LEU A 156 -9.79 4.47 18.35
N LEU A 157 -9.77 4.92 17.09
CA LEU A 157 -10.66 5.93 16.54
C LEU A 157 -11.89 5.32 15.86
N ARG A 158 -11.82 4.09 15.35
CA ARG A 158 -12.91 3.43 14.62
C ARG A 158 -14.23 3.41 15.40
N PRO A 159 -14.28 3.08 16.70
CA PRO A 159 -15.53 3.13 17.46
C PRO A 159 -16.12 4.55 17.56
N LEU A 160 -15.27 5.59 17.54
CA LEU A 160 -15.72 6.98 17.57
C LEU A 160 -16.26 7.40 16.20
N PHE A 161 -15.61 6.98 15.13
CA PHE A 161 -16.10 7.14 13.76
C PHE A 161 -17.46 6.47 13.59
N ASP A 162 -17.60 5.23 14.05
CA ASP A 162 -18.84 4.45 13.97
C ASP A 162 -19.98 5.12 14.75
N LYS A 163 -19.66 5.74 15.90
CA LYS A 163 -20.64 6.42 16.75
C LYS A 163 -21.07 7.78 16.20
N HIS A 164 -20.13 8.59 15.70
CA HIS A 164 -20.36 10.02 15.46
C HIS A 164 -20.39 10.43 13.98
N VAL A 165 -19.78 9.65 13.09
CA VAL A 165 -19.55 10.05 11.68
C VAL A 165 -20.24 9.11 10.69
N ARG A 166 -20.37 7.83 11.04
CA ARG A 166 -20.90 6.75 10.17
C ARG A 166 -22.23 7.06 9.48
N SER A 167 -23.14 7.80 10.12
CA SER A 167 -24.44 8.15 9.52
C SER A 167 -24.28 8.93 8.20
N THR A 168 -23.23 9.72 8.08
CA THR A 168 -22.94 10.56 6.90
C THR A 168 -21.98 9.94 5.90
N THR A 169 -21.39 8.77 6.22
CA THR A 169 -20.36 8.13 5.38
C THR A 169 -20.85 6.81 4.79
N ILE A 170 -20.67 6.65 3.49
CA ILE A 170 -20.84 5.39 2.76
C ILE A 170 -19.57 4.56 2.90
N ILE A 171 -19.68 3.30 3.34
CA ILE A 171 -18.53 2.44 3.60
C ILE A 171 -18.13 1.61 2.37
N ASP A 172 -19.12 1.09 1.65
CA ASP A 172 -18.92 0.25 0.48
C ASP A 172 -20.17 0.27 -0.44
N GLY A 173 -20.11 -0.47 -1.54
CA GLY A 173 -21.21 -0.56 -2.50
C GLY A 173 -22.46 -1.22 -1.93
N VAL A 174 -22.34 -2.14 -0.98
CA VAL A 174 -23.48 -2.81 -0.36
C VAL A 174 -24.22 -1.86 0.58
N ASP A 175 -23.48 -1.09 1.38
CA ASP A 175 -24.01 -0.01 2.22
C ASP A 175 -24.69 1.07 1.38
N LEU A 176 -24.12 1.44 0.23
CA LEU A 176 -24.73 2.38 -0.70
C LEU A 176 -26.09 1.87 -1.21
N ILE A 177 -26.16 0.63 -1.71
CA ILE A 177 -27.38 0.04 -2.24
C ILE A 177 -28.47 0.00 -1.16
N ARG A 178 -28.14 -0.50 0.04
CA ARG A 178 -29.10 -0.56 1.16
C ARG A 178 -29.65 0.82 1.55
N ARG A 179 -28.80 1.85 1.53
CA ARG A 179 -29.22 3.23 1.83
C ARG A 179 -30.10 3.81 0.72
N LEU A 180 -29.81 3.52 -0.55
CA LEU A 180 -30.66 3.92 -1.68
C LEU A 180 -32.02 3.22 -1.65
N GLU A 181 -32.06 1.92 -1.33
CA GLU A 181 -33.32 1.17 -1.12
C GLU A 181 -34.15 1.79 -0.01
N THR A 182 -33.52 2.12 1.13
CA THR A 182 -34.20 2.81 2.25
C THR A 182 -34.71 4.19 1.84
N TYR A 183 -33.90 4.95 1.09
CA TYR A 183 -34.27 6.27 0.57
C TYR A 183 -35.47 6.18 -0.40
N ALA A 184 -35.50 5.14 -1.24
CA ALA A 184 -36.61 4.85 -2.14
C ALA A 184 -37.87 4.40 -1.39
N ALA A 185 -37.74 3.48 -0.42
CA ALA A 185 -38.84 2.98 0.40
C ALA A 185 -39.53 4.10 1.21
N ASN A 186 -38.77 5.12 1.62
CA ASN A 186 -39.30 6.31 2.28
C ASN A 186 -39.91 7.34 1.31
N GLY A 187 -39.99 7.04 0.00
CA GLY A 187 -40.59 7.90 -1.01
C GLY A 187 -39.75 9.11 -1.42
N TYR A 188 -38.46 9.14 -1.06
CA TYR A 188 -37.58 10.26 -1.39
C TYR A 188 -36.96 10.16 -2.79
N LEU A 189 -36.94 8.97 -3.39
CA LEU A 189 -36.51 8.77 -4.78
C LEU A 189 -37.70 9.05 -5.72
N LYS A 190 -37.77 10.28 -6.23
CA LYS A 190 -38.85 10.74 -7.12
C LYS A 190 -38.38 10.72 -8.58
N PRO A 191 -39.29 10.75 -9.57
CA PRO A 191 -38.92 10.94 -10.97
C PRO A 191 -38.11 12.22 -11.23
N THR A 192 -38.23 13.22 -10.36
CA THR A 192 -37.48 14.48 -10.40
C THR A 192 -36.14 14.43 -9.66
N THR A 193 -35.76 13.29 -9.07
CA THR A 193 -34.49 13.15 -8.35
C THR A 193 -33.35 13.01 -9.35
N HIS A 194 -32.37 13.91 -9.25
CA HIS A 194 -31.14 13.83 -10.04
C HIS A 194 -30.04 13.15 -9.24
N LEU A 195 -29.33 12.23 -9.88
CA LEU A 195 -28.11 11.63 -9.36
C LEU A 195 -26.91 12.36 -9.97
N CYS A 196 -26.06 12.90 -9.12
CA CYS A 196 -24.83 13.58 -9.52
C CYS A 196 -23.63 12.76 -9.04
N THR A 197 -22.62 12.61 -9.88
CA THR A 197 -21.35 11.97 -9.53
C THR A 197 -20.24 13.01 -9.55
N PHE A 198 -19.40 12.95 -8.52
CA PHE A 198 -18.20 13.77 -8.41
C PHE A 198 -17.00 12.82 -8.31
N ASP A 199 -16.00 13.02 -9.17
CA ASP A 199 -14.74 12.28 -9.11
C ASP A 199 -13.64 13.21 -8.59
N ILE A 200 -13.01 12.83 -7.48
CA ILE A 200 -11.89 13.59 -6.92
C ILE A 200 -10.59 13.00 -7.49
N THR A 201 -9.90 13.79 -8.30
CA THR A 201 -8.61 13.41 -8.86
C THR A 201 -7.51 13.48 -7.79
N ASP A 202 -6.65 12.46 -7.76
CA ASP A 202 -5.44 12.40 -6.92
C ASP A 202 -5.67 12.76 -5.43
N LEU A 203 -6.80 12.32 -4.85
CA LEU A 203 -7.25 12.62 -3.48
C LEU A 203 -6.12 12.56 -2.42
N TYR A 204 -5.26 11.54 -2.48
CA TYR A 204 -4.21 11.35 -1.48
C TYR A 204 -3.11 12.43 -1.52
N THR A 205 -2.82 13.02 -2.69
CA THR A 205 -1.78 14.05 -2.81
C THR A 205 -2.28 15.45 -2.48
N ILE A 206 -3.60 15.67 -2.58
CA ILE A 206 -4.21 16.98 -2.32
C ILE A 206 -4.75 17.13 -0.90
N LEU A 207 -4.77 16.06 -0.10
CA LEU A 207 -5.35 16.10 1.24
C LEU A 207 -4.53 17.03 2.16
N PRO A 208 -5.12 18.11 2.70
CA PRO A 208 -4.41 19.05 3.56
C PRO A 208 -4.13 18.38 4.91
N GLN A 209 -2.86 17.99 5.13
CA GLN A 209 -2.48 17.17 6.28
C GLN A 209 -2.75 17.89 7.62
N GLU A 210 -2.33 19.15 7.76
CA GLU A 210 -2.56 19.93 8.98
C GLU A 210 -4.05 20.13 9.29
N GLU A 211 -4.83 20.44 8.25
CA GLU A 211 -6.26 20.65 8.38
C GLU A 211 -6.96 19.35 8.78
N SER A 212 -6.55 18.22 8.21
CA SER A 212 -7.06 16.89 8.59
C SER A 212 -6.78 16.56 10.06
N LEU A 213 -5.58 16.90 10.56
CA LEU A 213 -5.24 16.74 11.97
C LEU A 213 -6.06 17.69 12.87
N ASN A 214 -6.33 18.91 12.41
CA ASN A 214 -7.17 19.88 13.10
C ASN A 214 -8.61 19.37 13.21
N ILE A 215 -9.19 18.90 12.10
CA ILE A 215 -10.53 18.31 12.06
C ILE A 215 -10.63 17.12 13.02
N LEU A 216 -9.65 16.22 13.03
CA LEU A 216 -9.61 15.10 13.98
C LEU A 216 -9.68 15.60 15.42
N THR A 217 -8.88 16.61 15.76
CA THR A 217 -8.84 17.16 17.13
C THR A 217 -10.15 17.87 17.47
N GLN A 218 -10.72 18.63 16.53
CA GLN A 218 -12.01 19.31 16.69
C GLN A 218 -13.16 18.34 16.91
N ILE A 219 -13.23 17.23 16.16
CA ILE A 219 -14.24 16.19 16.35
C ILE A 219 -14.13 15.60 17.76
N LEU A 220 -12.91 15.28 18.21
CA LEU A 220 -12.68 14.76 19.56
C LEU A 220 -13.13 15.74 20.64
N MET A 221 -12.77 17.03 20.50
CA MET A 221 -13.19 18.08 21.45
C MET A 221 -14.70 18.31 21.44
N LYS A 222 -15.33 18.38 20.25
CA LYS A 222 -16.77 18.58 20.06
C LYS A 222 -17.60 17.52 20.79
N HIS A 223 -17.10 16.28 20.83
CA HIS A 223 -17.75 15.17 21.53
C HIS A 223 -17.23 14.95 22.97
N GLY A 224 -16.48 15.92 23.52
CA GLY A 224 -16.04 15.92 24.92
C GLY A 224 -14.87 14.99 25.25
N TYR A 225 -14.17 14.45 24.25
CA TYR A 225 -13.02 13.58 24.49
C TYR A 225 -11.77 14.38 24.83
N ARG A 226 -11.31 14.28 26.08
CA ARG A 226 -9.95 14.69 26.50
C ARG A 226 -8.95 13.54 26.37
N LYS A 227 -9.44 12.31 26.49
CA LYS A 227 -8.70 11.06 26.28
C LYS A 227 -9.60 10.05 25.57
N VAL A 228 -9.02 9.21 24.73
CA VAL A 228 -9.69 8.05 24.12
C VAL A 228 -9.00 6.80 24.64
N ARG A 229 -9.73 5.95 25.40
CA ARG A 229 -9.16 4.74 26.04
C ARG A 229 -7.82 5.00 26.76
N GLY A 230 -7.76 6.09 27.53
CA GLY A 230 -6.57 6.50 28.28
C GLY A 230 -5.53 7.31 27.49
N VAL A 231 -5.63 7.38 26.16
CA VAL A 231 -4.70 8.14 25.31
C VAL A 231 -5.14 9.59 25.19
N PRO A 232 -4.31 10.58 25.58
CA PRO A 232 -4.62 12.00 25.42
C PRO A 232 -4.83 12.41 23.96
N THR A 233 -5.73 13.35 23.69
CA THR A 233 -5.99 13.88 22.34
C THR A 233 -4.73 14.42 21.67
N ASP A 234 -3.85 15.09 22.41
CA ASP A 234 -2.58 15.59 21.88
C ASP A 234 -1.64 14.47 21.46
N ALA A 235 -1.63 13.35 22.19
CA ALA A 235 -0.87 12.17 21.82
C ALA A 235 -1.46 11.52 20.56
N ILE A 236 -2.78 11.43 20.45
CA ILE A 236 -3.47 10.95 19.23
C ILE A 236 -3.08 11.82 18.03
N ARG A 237 -3.15 13.16 18.16
CA ARG A 237 -2.74 14.10 17.11
C ARG A 237 -1.27 13.92 16.72
N LYS A 238 -0.37 13.76 17.69
CA LYS A 238 1.07 13.53 17.44
C LYS A 238 1.32 12.21 16.70
N LEU A 239 0.64 11.13 17.09
CA LEU A 239 0.74 9.84 16.41
C LEU A 239 0.17 9.90 14.99
N ALA A 240 -0.98 10.56 14.79
CA ALA A 240 -1.57 10.74 13.48
C ALA A 240 -0.65 11.56 12.57
N ARG A 241 -0.08 12.66 13.09
CA ARG A 241 0.93 13.46 12.41
C ARG A 241 2.12 12.60 11.98
N LEU A 242 2.66 11.81 12.90
CA LEU A 242 3.82 10.95 12.63
C LEU A 242 3.54 10.00 11.46
N VAL A 243 2.37 9.36 11.42
CA VAL A 243 1.96 8.47 10.32
C VAL A 243 1.79 9.23 9.01
N SER A 244 1.32 10.48 9.04
CA SER A 244 1.13 11.30 7.84
C SER A 244 2.42 11.92 7.30
N THR A 245 3.38 12.25 8.16
CA THR A 245 4.62 12.96 7.77
C THR A 245 5.82 12.03 7.57
N GLU A 246 5.90 10.94 8.32
CA GLU A 246 7.06 10.01 8.28
C GLU A 246 6.86 8.87 7.27
N ASN A 247 6.42 9.23 6.06
CA ASN A 247 6.25 8.29 4.96
C ASN A 247 7.53 8.16 4.14
N VAL A 248 8.56 7.55 4.75
CA VAL A 248 9.86 7.34 4.09
C VAL A 248 9.86 6.04 3.29
N PHE A 249 10.36 6.11 2.06
CA PHE A 249 10.41 4.98 1.14
C PHE A 249 11.68 4.96 0.28
N ILE A 250 11.92 3.80 -0.32
CA ILE A 250 13.01 3.52 -1.23
C ILE A 250 12.45 3.46 -2.65
N TYR A 251 13.17 4.08 -3.59
CA TYR A 251 12.94 3.93 -5.02
C TYR A 251 14.30 3.97 -5.73
N GLU A 252 14.56 3.01 -6.63
CA GLU A 252 15.83 2.93 -7.36
C GLU A 252 17.08 3.11 -6.45
N LYS A 253 17.08 2.44 -5.29
CA LYS A 253 18.16 2.45 -4.29
C LYS A 253 18.41 3.81 -3.59
N LYS A 254 17.52 4.78 -3.78
CA LYS A 254 17.57 6.09 -3.12
C LYS A 254 16.43 6.22 -2.10
N PHE A 255 16.63 7.06 -1.09
CA PHE A 255 15.64 7.34 -0.06
C PHE A 255 14.80 8.57 -0.43
N TYR A 256 13.52 8.52 -0.13
CA TYR A 256 12.58 9.60 -0.39
C TYR A 256 11.60 9.76 0.76
N ARG A 257 11.07 10.98 0.89
CA ARG A 257 9.87 11.31 1.67
C ARG A 257 8.87 12.03 0.76
#